data_AF-A0A0J1FPZ2-F1
#
_entry.id   AF-A0A0J1FPZ2-F1
#
_cell.length_a   1.000
_cell.length_b   1.000
_cell.length_c   1.000
_cell.angle_alpha   90.00
_cell.angle_beta   90.00
_cell.angle_gamma   90.00
#
_symmetry.space_group_name_H-M   'P 1'
#
loop_
_entity.id
_entity.type
_entity.pdbx_description
1 polymer ?
#
loop_
_entity_poly.entity_id
_entity_poly.type
_entity_poly.pdbx_seq_one_letter_code
_entity_poly.pdbx_strand_id
1 'polypeptide(L)'
;MKPTIKLIGIHNQDPKILFIQFSLGLRYFVYRRDLEVFQETVLEELFSRKDPFRLRPLNRKDQEYLITNLKFNDKAKKAISFYPQRRQGYSLVRKSRKPLFCS
;
A
#
# COMPACT_ATOMS: atom_id res chain seq x y z
N MET A 1 -14.50 -8.16 -16.26
CA MET A 1 -13.61 -8.71 -15.21
C MET A 1 -13.01 -7.55 -14.43
N LYS A 2 -13.13 -7.52 -13.09
CA LYS A 2 -12.43 -6.51 -12.28
C LYS A 2 -10.92 -6.82 -12.34
N PRO A 3 -10.05 -5.84 -12.63
CA PRO A 3 -8.62 -6.09 -12.67
C PRO A 3 -8.15 -6.51 -11.27
N THR A 4 -7.48 -7.67 -11.19
CA THR A 4 -6.95 -8.22 -9.94
C THR A 4 -5.52 -7.75 -9.75
N ILE A 5 -5.15 -7.33 -8.53
CA ILE A 5 -3.76 -7.03 -8.21
C ILE A 5 -2.94 -8.33 -8.26
N LYS A 6 -1.84 -8.29 -9.01
CA LYS A 6 -0.81 -9.33 -8.98
C LYS A 6 0.40 -8.79 -8.24
N LEU A 7 0.73 -9.40 -7.11
CA LEU A 7 1.94 -9.07 -6.38
C LEU A 7 3.15 -9.60 -7.15
N ILE A 8 4.12 -8.73 -7.42
CA ILE A 8 5.36 -9.07 -8.12
C ILE A 8 6.46 -9.33 -7.11
N GLY A 9 6.61 -8.44 -6.13
CA GLY A 9 7.68 -8.52 -5.14
C GLY A 9 7.44 -7.63 -3.93
N ILE A 10 8.06 -8.01 -2.82
CA ILE A 10 8.15 -7.20 -1.61
C ILE A 10 9.65 -7.15 -1.28
N HIS A 11 10.20 -5.94 -1.18
CA HIS A 11 11.61 -5.72 -0.90
C HIS A 11 11.73 -4.89 0.37
N ASN A 12 12.50 -5.41 1.32
CA ASN A 12 12.65 -4.88 2.67
C ASN A 12 14.10 -5.04 3.18
N GLN A 13 15.07 -4.99 2.27
CA GLN A 13 16.50 -5.11 2.61
C GLN A 13 16.93 -4.03 3.61
N ASP A 14 16.34 -2.84 3.51
CA ASP A 14 16.42 -1.81 4.54
C ASP A 14 15.22 -1.96 5.51
N PRO A 15 15.44 -2.14 6.83
CA PRO A 15 14.36 -2.24 7.80
C PRO A 15 13.52 -0.95 7.91
N LYS A 16 14.00 0.17 7.38
CA LYS A 16 13.32 1.48 7.43
C LYS A 16 12.48 1.76 6.19
N ILE A 17 12.73 1.05 5.09
CA ILE A 17 12.06 1.28 3.81
C ILE A 17 11.37 0.00 3.33
N LEU A 18 10.08 0.10 3.05
CA LEU A 18 9.29 -0.96 2.43
C LEU A 18 9.04 -0.62 0.97
N PHE A 19 9.36 -1.55 0.08
CA PHE A 19 8.94 -1.51 -1.32
C PHE A 19 7.99 -2.67 -1.61
N ILE A 20 6.86 -2.36 -2.25
CA ILE A 20 5.92 -3.35 -2.76
C ILE A 20 5.74 -3.11 -4.24
N GLN A 21 6.11 -4.11 -5.04
CA GLN A 21 5.93 -4.12 -6.49
C GLN A 21 4.72 -4.97 -6.84
N PHE A 22 3.82 -4.42 -7.64
CA PHE A 22 2.61 -5.12 -8.05
C PHE A 22 2.11 -4.58 -9.38
N SER A 23 1.29 -5.36 -10.08
CA SER A 23 0.60 -4.92 -11.29
C SER A 23 -0.91 -4.97 -11.13
N LEU A 24 -1.59 -4.12 -11.89
CA LEU A 24 -3.04 -4.07 -11.97
C LEU A 24 -3.44 -3.79 -13.42
N GLY A 25 -3.93 -4.83 -14.09
CA GLY A 25 -4.14 -4.79 -15.54
C GLY A 25 -2.79 -4.61 -16.27
N LEU A 26 -2.67 -3.55 -17.05
CA LEU A 26 -1.47 -3.20 -17.83
C LEU A 26 -0.51 -2.25 -17.11
N ARG A 27 -0.82 -1.87 -15.87
CA ARG A 27 -0.06 -0.90 -15.09
C ARG A 27 0.77 -1.61 -14.03
N TYR A 28 1.99 -1.14 -13.86
CA TYR A 28 2.94 -1.57 -12.84
C TYR A 28 3.08 -0.46 -11.82
N PHE A 29 3.13 -0.86 -10.55
CA PHE A 29 3.21 0.04 -9.43
C PHE A 29 4.36 -0.37 -8.53
N VAL A 30 5.11 0.62 -8.07
CA VAL A 30 6.02 0.48 -6.94
C VAL A 30 5.53 1.38 -5.83
N TYR A 31 5.00 0.78 -4.79
CA TYR A 31 4.66 1.48 -3.57
C TYR A 31 5.87 1.48 -2.64
N ARG A 32 6.31 2.66 -2.24
CA ARG A 32 7.40 2.86 -1.27
C ARG A 32 6.82 3.50 0.00
N ARG A 33 7.16 2.94 1.14
CA ARG A 33 6.93 3.55 2.45
C ARG A 33 8.27 3.70 3.17
N ASP A 34 8.52 4.89 3.69
CA ASP A 34 9.73 5.24 4.41
C ASP A 34 9.38 5.62 5.85
N LEU A 35 9.97 4.91 6.82
CA LEU A 35 9.73 5.12 8.24
C LEU A 35 10.51 6.29 8.83
N GLU A 36 11.62 6.72 8.21
CA GLU A 36 12.41 7.83 8.74
C GLU A 36 11.76 9.16 8.46
N VAL A 37 11.34 9.36 7.22
CA VAL A 37 10.69 10.61 6.76
C VAL A 37 9.17 10.53 6.82
N PHE A 38 8.61 9.38 7.26
CA PHE A 38 7.17 9.12 7.32
C PHE A 38 6.44 9.39 6.01
N GLN A 39 7.11 9.12 4.89
CA GLN A 39 6.60 9.43 3.56
C GLN A 39 6.19 8.17 2.81
N GLU A 40 5.11 8.29 2.05
CA GLU A 40 4.62 7.26 1.16
C GLU A 40 4.60 7.77 -0.26
N THR A 41 5.12 6.98 -1.19
CA THR A 41 5.18 7.33 -2.61
C THR A 41 4.73 6.15 -3.45
N VAL A 42 4.19 6.47 -4.62
CA VAL A 42 3.79 5.51 -5.64
C VAL A 42 4.47 5.89 -6.93
N LEU A 43 5.19 4.93 -7.51
CA LEU A 43 5.66 4.97 -8.87
C LEU A 43 4.67 4.18 -9.73
N GLU A 44 4.23 4.76 -10.84
CA GLU A 44 3.35 4.11 -11.82
C GLU A 44 4.00 4.07 -13.20
N GLU A 45 3.94 2.91 -13.85
CA GLU A 45 4.47 2.62 -15.19
C GLU A 45 3.45 1.82 -16.03
N LEU A 46 3.41 2.02 -17.34
CA LEU A 46 2.50 1.33 -18.27
C LEU A 46 3.29 0.38 -19.18
N PHE A 47 2.88 -0.90 -19.28
CA PHE A 47 3.65 -2.00 -19.89
C PHE A 47 4.01 -1.88 -21.39
N SER A 48 3.54 -0.86 -22.10
CA SER A 48 3.65 -0.77 -23.56
C SER A 48 3.99 0.62 -24.08
N ARG A 49 4.18 1.60 -23.20
CA ARG A 49 4.64 2.94 -23.57
C ARG A 49 5.85 3.26 -22.69
N LYS A 50 6.92 3.76 -23.29
CA LYS A 50 7.96 4.51 -22.55
C LYS A 50 7.38 5.86 -22.07
N ASP A 51 6.21 5.80 -21.44
CA ASP A 51 5.61 6.96 -20.80
C ASP A 51 6.53 7.33 -19.63
N PRO A 52 6.71 8.63 -19.35
CA PRO A 52 7.49 9.06 -18.21
C PRO A 52 6.91 8.45 -16.94
N PHE A 53 7.79 7.85 -16.13
CA PHE A 53 7.41 7.31 -14.84
C PHE A 53 6.67 8.37 -14.03
N ARG A 54 5.51 8.01 -13.47
CA ARG A 54 4.77 8.92 -12.59
C ARG A 54 5.09 8.59 -11.14
N LEU A 55 6.15 9.21 -10.62
CA LEU A 55 6.42 9.21 -9.19
C LEU A 55 5.58 10.30 -8.53
N ARG A 56 4.79 9.92 -7.52
CA ARG A 56 3.97 10.86 -6.76
C ARG A 56 3.87 10.47 -5.29
N PRO A 57 3.60 11.42 -4.38
CA PRO A 57 3.15 11.10 -3.03
C PRO A 57 1.88 10.26 -3.08
N LEU A 58 1.73 9.35 -2.11
CA LEU A 58 0.50 8.57 -1.97
C LEU A 58 -0.67 9.53 -1.74
N ASN A 59 -1.60 9.59 -2.68
CA ASN A 59 -2.80 10.40 -2.56
C ASN A 59 -4.02 9.56 -2.14
N ARG A 60 -5.14 10.23 -1.85
CA ARG A 60 -6.38 9.58 -1.43
C ARG A 60 -6.89 8.54 -2.44
N LYS A 61 -6.79 8.82 -3.75
CA LYS A 61 -7.21 7.87 -4.80
C LYS A 61 -6.33 6.63 -4.80
N ASP A 62 -5.02 6.80 -4.66
CA ASP A 62 -4.06 5.69 -4.55
C ASP A 62 -4.33 4.87 -3.27
N GLN A 63 -4.72 5.51 -2.17
CA GLN A 63 -5.06 4.81 -0.94
C GLN A 63 -6.36 4.01 -1.06
N GLU A 64 -7.41 4.60 -1.63
CA GLU A 64 -8.69 3.92 -1.86
C GLU A 64 -8.56 2.78 -2.86
N TYR A 65 -7.73 2.95 -3.90
CA TYR A 65 -7.64 2.01 -5.01
C TYR A 65 -6.48 1.02 -4.90
N LEU A 66 -5.26 1.46 -4.59
CA LEU A 66 -4.08 0.60 -4.58
C LEU A 66 -3.91 -0.06 -3.20
N ILE A 67 -3.95 0.72 -2.13
CA ILE A 67 -3.70 0.20 -0.77
C ILE A 67 -4.84 -0.71 -0.31
N THR A 68 -6.09 -0.36 -0.59
CA THR A 68 -7.24 -1.24 -0.29
C THR A 68 -7.10 -2.59 -1.00
N ASN A 69 -6.67 -2.60 -2.26
CA ASN A 69 -6.50 -3.85 -2.99
C ASN A 69 -5.27 -4.64 -2.50
N LEU A 70 -4.17 -3.98 -2.15
CA LEU A 70 -2.98 -4.63 -1.54
C LEU A 70 -3.31 -5.30 -0.20
N LYS A 71 -4.24 -4.73 0.59
CA LYS A 71 -4.67 -5.32 1.87
C LYS A 71 -5.38 -6.67 1.72
N PHE A 72 -5.92 -6.99 0.54
CA PHE A 72 -6.50 -8.31 0.27
C PHE A 72 -5.44 -9.35 -0.12
N ASN A 73 -4.19 -8.94 -0.35
CA ASN A 73 -3.08 -9.86 -0.50
C ASN A 73 -2.40 -10.07 0.86
N ASP A 74 -2.43 -11.30 1.39
CA ASP A 74 -1.92 -11.58 2.74
C ASP A 74 -0.44 -11.25 2.92
N LYS A 75 0.39 -11.48 1.88
CA LYS A 75 1.82 -11.14 1.92
C LYS A 75 2.03 -9.64 2.01
N ALA A 76 1.34 -8.88 1.17
CA ALA A 76 1.44 -7.42 1.16
C ALA A 76 0.86 -6.81 2.45
N LYS A 77 -0.29 -7.30 2.92
CA LYS A 77 -0.90 -6.90 4.20
C LYS A 77 0.06 -7.11 5.37
N LYS A 78 0.70 -8.28 5.43
CA LYS A 78 1.68 -8.61 6.46
C LYS A 78 2.88 -7.65 6.39
N ALA A 79 3.44 -7.43 5.20
CA ALA A 79 4.54 -6.48 5.03
C ALA A 79 4.15 -5.05 5.46
N ILE A 80 3.01 -4.53 5.02
CA ILE A 80 2.52 -3.20 5.42
C ILE A 80 2.36 -3.08 6.93
N SER A 81 1.95 -4.15 7.62
CA SER A 81 1.75 -4.14 9.06
C SER A 81 3.04 -4.02 9.87
N PHE A 82 4.18 -4.49 9.34
CA PHE A 82 5.50 -4.35 9.97
C PHE A 82 6.08 -2.94 9.85
N TYR A 83 5.51 -2.11 8.97
CA TYR A 83 5.94 -0.74 8.73
C TYR A 83 4.83 0.25 9.16
N PRO A 84 4.57 0.38 10.48
CA PRO A 84 3.50 1.23 10.98
C PRO A 84 3.82 2.71 10.69
N GLN A 85 2.85 3.41 10.10
CA GLN A 85 2.93 4.86 9.94
C GLN A 85 2.73 5.53 11.31
N ARG A 86 3.49 6.59 11.62
CA ARG A 86 3.12 7.48 12.74
C ARG A 86 1.72 8.00 12.43
N ARG A 87 0.77 7.74 13.33
CA ARG A 87 -0.63 8.13 13.21
C ARG A 87 -0.76 9.65 13.10
N GLN A 88 -0.66 10.22 11.91
CA GLN A 88 -1.30 11.49 11.61
C GLN A 88 -2.77 11.18 11.28
N GLY A 89 -3.62 11.21 12.30
CA GLY A 89 -5.04 11.53 12.20
C GLY A 89 -6.02 10.56 11.51
N TYR A 90 -5.61 9.61 10.67
CA TYR A 90 -6.58 8.70 10.03
C TYR A 90 -6.71 7.39 10.81
N SER A 91 -7.45 7.49 11.91
CA SER A 91 -7.98 6.35 12.63
C SER A 91 -8.99 5.63 11.72
N LEU A 92 -8.54 4.66 10.93
CA LEU A 92 -9.43 3.58 10.49
C LEU A 92 -9.70 2.72 11.72
N VAL A 93 -10.56 3.25 12.61
CA VAL A 93 -11.13 2.51 13.72
C VAL A 93 -11.79 1.27 13.13
N ARG A 94 -11.14 0.11 13.27
CA ARG A 94 -11.89 -1.13 13.38
C ARG A 94 -12.82 -0.92 14.58
N LYS A 95 -14.10 -0.65 14.32
CA LYS A 95 -15.16 -0.78 15.33
C LYS A 95 -15.19 -2.24 15.75
N SER A 96 -14.29 -2.62 16.64
CA SER A 96 -14.46 -3.78 17.51
C SER A 96 -15.53 -3.37 18.51
N ARG A 97 -16.81 -3.53 18.14
CA ARG A 97 -17.89 -3.58 19.13
C ARG A 97 -17.68 -4.85 19.95
N LYS A 98 -16.99 -4.75 21.09
CA LYS A 98 -17.22 -5.70 22.18
C LYS A 98 -18.52 -5.27 22.85
N PRO A 99 -19.54 -6.14 23.01
CA PRO A 99 -20.65 -5.81 23.88
C PRO A 99 -20.14 -5.78 25.32
N LEU A 100 -20.44 -4.69 26.02
CA LEU A 100 -20.34 -4.62 27.47
C LEU A 100 -21.50 -5.47 28.03
N PHE A 101 -21.22 -6.72 28.37
CA PHE A 101 -21.97 -7.39 29.42
C PHE A 101 -21.23 -7.09 30.73
N CYS A 102 -21.76 -6.14 31.50
CA CYS A 102 -21.51 -6.08 32.94
C CYS A 102 -22.58 -6.95 33.61
N SER A 103 -22.12 -7.89 34.43
CA SER A 103 -22.90 -8.60 35.43
C SER A 103 -23.22 -7.70 36.62
#